data_AF-A0A420Z8M9-F1
#
_entry.id   AF-A0A420Z8M9-F1
#
_cell.length_a   1.000
_cell.length_b   1.000
_cell.length_c   1.000
_cell.angle_alpha   90.00
_cell.angle_beta   90.00
_cell.angle_gamma   90.00
#
_symmetry.space_group_name_H-M   'P 1'
#
loop_
_entity.id
_entity.type
_entity.pdbx_description
1 polymer ?
#
loop_
_entity_poly.entity_id
_entity_poly.type
_entity_poly.pdbx_seq_one_letter_code
_entity_poly.pdbx_strand_id
1 'polypeptide(L)' 'MGWLQENADELAALIFVITGILVAIVGIYAKFVKGIEIDLKEILMAFNGTSSPGATYLFGKSQPKGESK' A
#
# COMPACT_ATOMS: atom_id res chain seq x y z
N MET A 1 7.37 -19.96 -15.03
CA MET A 1 7.19 -18.52 -14.74
C MET A 1 8.17 -18.09 -13.63
N GLY A 2 9.48 -17.99 -13.93
CA GLY A 2 10.51 -17.65 -12.93
C GLY A 2 10.68 -16.14 -12.67
N TRP A 3 10.48 -15.31 -13.70
CA TRP A 3 10.69 -13.86 -13.60
C TRP A 3 9.76 -13.15 -12.61
N LEU A 4 8.52 -13.64 -12.46
CA LEU A 4 7.51 -13.11 -11.54
C LEU A 4 7.90 -13.35 -10.08
N GLN A 5 8.66 -14.41 -9.80
CA GLN A 5 9.14 -14.73 -8.46
C GLN A 5 10.44 -13.98 -8.15
N GLU A 6 11.30 -13.80 -9.15
CA GLU A 6 12.53 -13.00 -9.05
C GLU A 6 12.25 -11.51 -8.84
N ASN A 7 11.23 -10.97 -9.51
CA ASN A 7 10.87 -9.55 -9.43
C ASN A 7 9.63 -9.29 -8.55
N ALA A 8 9.24 -10.25 -7.73
CA ALA A 8 8.03 -10.16 -6.90
C ALA A 8 8.12 -8.98 -5.91
N ASP A 9 9.34 -8.67 -5.44
CA ASP A 9 9.60 -7.61 -4.48
C ASP A 9 9.52 -6.22 -5.14
N GLU A 10 10.11 -6.03 -6.33
CA GLU A 10 9.95 -4.77 -7.07
C GLU A 10 8.51 -4.57 -7.53
N LEU A 11 7.81 -5.64 -7.93
CA LEU A 11 6.40 -5.57 -8.31
C LEU A 11 5.53 -5.17 -7.12
N ALA A 12 5.75 -5.77 -5.95
CA ALA A 12 5.03 -5.42 -4.73
C ALA A 12 5.30 -3.96 -4.30
N ALA A 13 6.56 -3.50 -4.38
CA ALA A 13 6.93 -2.11 -4.10
C ALA A 13 6.28 -1.14 -5.09
N LEU A 14 6.27 -1.47 -6.38
CA LEU A 14 5.63 -0.66 -7.43
C LEU A 14 4.12 -0.55 -7.20
N ILE A 15 3.44 -1.66 -6.91
CA ILE A 15 2.01 -1.68 -6.59
C ILE A 15 1.72 -0.80 -5.36
N PHE A 16 2.59 -0.85 -4.35
CA PHE A 16 2.44 -0.04 -3.15
C PHE A 16 2.51 1.46 -3.44
N VAL A 17 3.50 1.88 -4.23
CA VAL A 17 3.68 3.28 -4.65
C VAL A 17 2.49 3.76 -5.49
N ILE A 18 2.06 2.98 -6.47
CA ILE A 18 0.92 3.32 -7.33
C ILE A 18 -0.36 3.48 -6.50
N THR A 19 -0.59 2.56 -5.55
CA THR A 19 -1.77 2.60 -4.66
C THR A 19 -1.74 3.86 -3.79
N GLY A 20 -0.59 4.20 -3.20
CA GLY A 20 -0.44 5.43 -2.42
C GLY A 20 -0.74 6.70 -3.23
N ILE A 21 -0.23 6.77 -4.47
CA ILE A 21 -0.48 7.90 -5.38
C ILE A 21 -1.97 8.02 -5.72
N LEU A 22 -2.65 6.90 -6.01
CA LEU A 22 -4.07 6.90 -6.34
C LEU A 22 -4.93 7.38 -5.15
N VAL A 23 -4.63 6.92 -3.93
CA VAL A 23 -5.32 7.38 -2.72
C VAL A 23 -5.15 8.89 -2.53
N ALA A 24 -3.94 9.42 -2.75
CA ALA A 24 -3.67 10.86 -2.66
C ALA A 24 -4.47 11.65 -3.70
N ILE A 25 -4.52 11.20 -4.97
CA ILE A 25 -5.27 11.86 -6.04
C ILE A 25 -6.77 11.86 -5.72
N VAL A 26 -7.33 10.72 -5.31
CA VAL A 26 -8.75 10.60 -4.95
C VAL A 26 -9.08 11.49 -3.75
N GLY A 27 -8.21 11.54 -2.74
CA GLY A 27 -8.38 12.42 -1.58
C GLY A 27 -8.35 13.90 -1.97
N ILE A 28 -7.41 14.32 -2.82
CA ILE A 28 -7.35 15.70 -3.34
C ILE A 28 -8.62 16.02 -4.14
N TYR A 29 -9.05 15.13 -5.04
CA TYR A 29 -10.26 15.34 -5.84
C TYR A 29 -11.51 15.46 -4.97
N ALA A 30 -11.71 14.57 -4.00
CA ALA A 30 -12.87 14.60 -3.12
C ALA A 30 -12.92 15.88 -2.27
N LYS A 31 -11.78 16.36 -1.77
CA LYS A 31 -11.70 17.59 -0.97
C LYS A 31 -11.90 18.85 -1.80
N PHE A 32 -11.16 19.00 -2.89
CA PHE A 32 -11.08 20.26 -3.63
C PHE A 32 -12.12 20.39 -4.74
N VAL A 33 -12.57 19.29 -5.33
CA VAL A 33 -13.55 19.32 -6.43
C VAL A 33 -14.97 19.08 -5.92
N LYS A 34 -15.15 18.09 -5.03
CA LYS A 34 -16.47 17.76 -4.50
C LYS A 34 -16.83 18.48 -3.19
N GLY A 35 -15.88 19.19 -2.58
CA GLY A 35 -16.10 19.88 -1.31
C GLY A 35 -16.46 18.94 -0.16
N ILE A 36 -16.14 17.64 -0.28
CA ILE A 36 -16.40 16.66 0.76
C ILE A 36 -15.34 16.88 1.84
N GLU A 37 -15.79 17.12 3.08
CA GLU A 37 -14.89 17.05 4.23
C GLU A 37 -14.49 15.60 4.43
N ILE A 38 -13.26 15.28 4.03
CA ILE A 38 -12.73 13.94 4.19
C ILE A 38 -12.21 13.81 5.61
N ASP A 39 -12.86 12.96 6.40
CA ASP A 39 -12.34 12.57 7.70
C ASP A 39 -11.03 11.78 7.49
N LEU A 40 -9.99 12.20 8.18
CA LEU A 40 -8.69 11.53 8.18
C LEU A 40 -8.84 10.05 8.57
N LYS A 41 -9.82 9.71 9.42
CA LYS A 41 -10.14 8.32 9.77
C LYS A 41 -10.59 7.48 8.57
N GLU A 42 -11.42 8.02 7.69
CA GLU A 42 -11.90 7.29 6.51
C GLU A 42 -10.76 7.02 5.53
N ILE A 43 -9.87 8.00 5.33
CA ILE A 43 -8.65 7.84 4.52
C ILE A 43 -7.77 6.75 5.11
N LEU A 44 -7.52 6.80 6.43
CA LEU A 44 -6.67 5.82 7.11
C LEU A 44 -7.26 4.41 7.08
N MET A 45 -8.59 4.27 7.16
CA MET A 45 -9.28 2.98 7.01
C MET A 45 -9.15 2.43 5.58
N ALA A 46 -9.38 3.27 4.56
CA ALA A 46 -9.22 2.88 3.16
C ALA A 46 -7.77 2.50 2.84
N PHE A 47 -6.81 3.27 3.38
CA PHE A 47 -5.39 3.01 3.25
C PHE A 47 -4.99 1.70 3.95
N ASN A 48 -5.40 1.46 5.20
CA ASN A 48 -5.12 0.19 5.89
C ASN A 48 -5.69 -1.02 5.13
N GLY A 49 -6.90 -0.93 4.57
CA GLY A 49 -7.50 -2.03 3.82
C GLY A 49 -6.74 -2.39 2.53
N THR A 50 -6.17 -1.39 1.84
CA THR A 50 -5.51 -1.58 0.53
C THR A 50 -4.00 -1.78 0.64
N SER A 51 -3.36 -1.13 1.60
CA SER A 51 -1.91 -1.21 1.82
C SER A 51 -1.50 -2.44 2.63
N SER A 52 -2.37 -3.01 3.46
CA SER A 52 -2.02 -4.11 4.38
C SER A 52 -1.44 -5.35 3.68
N PRO A 53 -1.98 -5.88 2.57
CA PRO A 53 -1.42 -7.08 1.92
C PRO A 53 -0.01 -6.84 1.34
N GLY A 54 0.19 -5.71 0.67
CA GLY A 54 1.49 -5.34 0.08
C GLY A 54 2.54 -4.97 1.13
N ALA A 55 2.14 -4.21 2.15
CA ALA A 55 2.98 -3.91 3.30
C ALA A 55 3.37 -5.18 4.06
N THR A 56 2.41 -6.06 4.37
CA THR A 56 2.67 -7.31 5.09
C THR A 56 3.60 -8.23 4.30
N TYR A 57 3.48 -8.28 2.98
CA TYR A 57 4.41 -9.04 2.13
C TYR A 57 5.84 -8.47 2.20
N LEU A 58 6.00 -7.16 1.99
CA LEU A 58 7.30 -6.49 1.98
C LEU A 58 7.95 -6.51 3.37
N PHE A 59 7.21 -6.16 4.42
CA PHE A 59 7.70 -6.16 5.80
C PHE A 59 7.88 -7.57 6.37
N GLY A 60 7.06 -8.54 5.97
CA GLY A 60 7.20 -9.94 6.37
C GLY A 60 8.46 -10.60 5.80
N LYS A 61 8.90 -10.21 4.61
CA LYS A 61 10.23 -10.55 4.09
C LYS A 61 11.36 -9.78 4.76
N SER A 62 11.10 -8.54 5.19
CA SER A 62 12.08 -7.66 5.84
C SER A 62 12.33 -8.00 7.31
N GLN A 63 11.40 -8.71 7.98
CA GLN A 63 11.63 -9.20 9.32
C GLN A 63 12.78 -10.22 9.29
N PRO A 64 13.83 -10.06 10.11
CA PRO A 64 14.83 -11.10 10.25
C PRO A 64 14.07 -12.35 10.69
N LYS A 65 14.18 -13.43 9.89
CA LYS A 65 13.74 -14.75 10.33
C LYS A 65 14.54 -15.03 11.59
N GLY A 66 13.93 -14.80 12.75
CA GLY A 66 14.53 -15.22 14.01
C GLY A 66 14.90 -16.67 13.81
N GLU A 67 16.19 -17.00 13.91
CA GLU A 67 16.66 -18.36 13.92
C GLU A 67 15.92 -19.06 15.07
N SER A 68 14.81 -19.71 14.75
CA SER A 68 14.19 -20.67 15.63
C SER A 68 15.23 -21.78 15.79
N LYS A 69 15.90 -21.76 16.93
CA LYS A 69 16.59 -22.93 17.47
C LYS A 69 15.62 -24.10 17.60
#